data_AF-A0A3D3NTE7-F1
#
_entry.id   AF-A0A3D3NTE7-F1
#
_cell.length_a   1.000
_cell.length_b   1.000
_cell.length_c   1.000
_cell.angle_alpha   90.00
_cell.angle_beta   90.00
_cell.angle_gamma   90.00
#
_symmetry.space_group_name_H-M   'P 1'
#
loop_
_entity.id
_entity.type
_entity.pdbx_description
1 polymer ?
#
loop_
_entity_poly.entity_id
_entity_poly.type
_entity_poly.pdbx_seq_one_letter_code
_entity_poly.pdbx_strand_id
1 'polypeptide(L)'
;MRAEHQAVGVQALACSGKPSQRSTLPCRLKASLQLFVLSALLCTPSPAATPAQIEFFEARIRPVLAQECYECHSESGKRKGGLLLDSRPGWQEGGDSGPAIVPGDAASSLLIQSIRHAHSDLQMPKNGAKLDVNIIADFERWITEGAPDPRDTAPTPEQLRADTDWNAVLQRRKQWWCFQPLQTQPPAKPLSP
;
A
#
# COMPACT_ATOMS: atom_id res chain seq x y z
N MET A 1 -36.43 -40.04 -24.38
CA MET A 1 -35.65 -41.29 -24.35
C MET A 1 -34.85 -41.28 -23.06
N ARG A 2 -35.16 -42.22 -22.18
CA ARG A 2 -34.73 -42.32 -20.78
C ARG A 2 -34.00 -43.66 -20.64
N ALA A 3 -32.81 -43.67 -20.04
CA ALA A 3 -32.11 -44.84 -19.52
C ALA A 3 -31.06 -44.27 -18.53
N GLU A 4 -31.11 -44.40 -17.21
CA GLU A 4 -31.32 -45.51 -16.27
C GLU A 4 -30.09 -46.42 -16.05
N HIS A 5 -29.67 -46.47 -14.77
CA HIS A 5 -28.88 -47.48 -14.03
C HIS A 5 -27.40 -47.72 -14.45
N GLN A 6 -26.42 -47.97 -13.56
CA GLN A 6 -26.44 -48.83 -12.37
C GLN A 6 -25.14 -48.63 -11.51
N ALA A 7 -25.24 -48.87 -10.20
CA ALA A 7 -24.13 -48.98 -9.25
C ALA A 7 -23.91 -50.45 -8.84
N VAL A 8 -22.65 -50.90 -8.72
CA VAL A 8 -22.11 -52.06 -7.95
C VAL A 8 -20.58 -51.80 -7.88
N GLY A 9 -19.78 -51.90 -6.81
CA GLY A 9 -19.83 -52.67 -5.57
C GLY A 9 -18.70 -53.72 -5.58
N VAL A 10 -17.96 -53.87 -4.46
CA VAL A 10 -17.07 -55.01 -4.09
C VAL A 10 -15.64 -54.93 -4.69
N GLN A 11 -14.49 -55.11 -4.00
CA GLN A 11 -14.09 -55.98 -2.88
C GLN A 11 -12.78 -55.49 -2.23
N ALA A 12 -12.62 -55.77 -0.94
CA ALA A 12 -11.36 -55.67 -0.20
C ALA A 12 -10.43 -56.84 -0.51
N LEU A 13 -9.12 -56.59 -0.63
CA LEU A 13 -8.08 -57.60 -0.40
C LEU A 13 -7.06 -57.05 0.61
N ALA A 14 -7.03 -57.70 1.77
CA ALA A 14 -5.91 -57.66 2.69
C ALA A 14 -4.86 -58.69 2.25
N CYS A 15 -3.58 -58.34 2.28
CA CYS A 15 -2.48 -59.30 2.38
C CYS A 15 -1.46 -58.82 3.43
N SER A 16 -1.28 -59.70 4.41
CA SER A 16 -0.36 -59.69 5.54
C SER A 16 1.12 -59.69 5.15
N GLY A 17 2.01 -59.29 6.08
CA GLY A 17 3.34 -59.91 6.19
C GLY A 17 4.55 -58.99 6.50
N LYS A 18 4.84 -58.87 7.80
CA LYS A 18 6.09 -58.46 8.52
C LYS A 18 7.38 -59.19 8.02
N PRO A 19 8.64 -59.00 8.54
CA PRO A 19 9.14 -58.18 9.67
C PRO A 19 10.56 -57.54 9.50
N SER A 20 11.06 -56.89 10.57
CA SER A 20 12.47 -56.88 11.07
C SER A 20 13.57 -56.27 10.16
N GLN A 21 14.42 -55.31 10.57
CA GLN A 21 15.27 -55.26 11.77
C GLN A 21 15.66 -53.80 12.08
N ARG A 22 15.48 -53.32 13.32
CA ARG A 22 16.55 -53.08 14.30
C ARG A 22 17.87 -52.55 13.71
N SER A 23 18.11 -51.25 13.91
CA SER A 23 19.42 -50.82 14.38
C SER A 23 19.27 -49.73 15.44
N THR A 24 19.73 -50.08 16.63
CA THR A 24 19.82 -49.26 17.83
C THR A 24 21.17 -48.55 17.82
N LEU A 25 21.19 -47.23 17.99
CA LEU A 25 22.29 -46.56 18.67
C LEU A 25 21.75 -45.52 19.66
N PRO A 26 22.19 -45.57 20.93
CA PRO A 26 21.72 -44.73 22.02
C PRO A 26 22.64 -43.51 22.25
N CYS A 27 22.40 -42.82 23.37
CA CYS A 27 23.31 -41.92 24.09
C CYS A 27 23.23 -40.42 23.76
N ARG A 28 22.34 -39.72 24.47
CA ARG A 28 22.67 -38.88 25.65
C ARG A 28 21.85 -37.59 25.65
N LEU A 29 20.76 -37.70 26.41
CA LEU A 29 20.18 -36.64 27.21
C LEU A 29 21.29 -35.84 27.93
N LYS A 30 21.49 -34.58 27.56
CA LYS A 30 21.98 -33.56 28.47
C LYS A 30 21.09 -32.34 28.33
N ALA A 31 20.34 -32.11 29.38
CA ALA A 31 19.63 -30.86 29.64
C ALA A 31 20.59 -29.68 29.47
N SER A 32 20.18 -28.70 28.69
CA SER A 32 20.68 -27.32 28.78
C SER A 32 19.46 -26.42 28.71
N LEU A 33 18.65 -26.56 29.76
CA LEU A 33 17.60 -25.63 30.14
C LEU A 33 18.27 -24.45 30.84
N GLN A 34 19.06 -23.63 30.14
CA GLN A 34 19.48 -22.31 30.63
C GLN A 34 19.78 -21.41 29.42
N LEU A 35 19.29 -20.17 29.50
CA LEU A 35 19.48 -19.04 28.56
C LEU A 35 18.54 -18.94 27.33
N PHE A 36 17.22 -18.96 27.55
CA PHE A 36 16.24 -18.31 26.64
C PHE A 36 15.37 -17.30 27.38
N VAL A 37 15.99 -16.54 28.30
CA VAL A 37 15.36 -15.44 29.03
C VAL A 37 16.24 -14.22 28.81
N LEU A 38 16.02 -13.48 27.72
CA LEU A 38 16.38 -12.06 27.47
C LEU A 38 16.38 -11.75 25.94
N SER A 39 15.26 -11.93 25.24
CA SER A 39 15.07 -11.31 23.91
C SER A 39 13.66 -10.75 23.73
N ALA A 40 13.05 -10.33 24.83
CA ALA A 40 11.93 -9.42 24.81
C ALA A 40 12.44 -8.03 25.19
N LEU A 41 11.95 -7.01 24.49
CA LEU A 41 12.22 -5.56 24.65
C LEU A 41 13.40 -4.98 23.87
N LEU A 42 13.21 -4.84 22.55
CA LEU A 42 13.40 -3.55 21.87
C LEU A 42 12.37 -3.42 20.74
N CYS A 43 11.09 -3.30 21.10
CA CYS A 43 10.11 -2.70 20.20
C CYS A 43 10.28 -1.19 20.37
N THR A 44 11.25 -0.59 19.67
CA THR A 44 11.36 0.87 19.60
C THR A 44 10.17 1.38 18.79
N PRO A 45 9.22 2.13 19.38
CA PRO A 45 8.13 2.69 18.61
C PRO A 45 8.73 3.62 17.56
N SER A 46 8.39 3.38 16.28
CA SER A 46 8.75 4.30 15.21
C SER A 46 8.15 5.67 15.55
N PRO A 47 8.93 6.77 15.50
CA PRO A 47 8.41 8.10 15.80
C PRO A 47 7.21 8.39 14.89
N ALA A 48 6.13 8.89 15.48
CA ALA A 48 4.98 9.34 14.72
C ALA A 48 5.39 10.46 13.75
N ALA A 49 4.78 10.47 12.57
CA ALA A 49 5.02 11.48 11.56
C ALA A 49 4.77 12.89 12.12
N THR A 50 5.70 13.81 11.87
CA THR A 50 5.55 15.22 12.25
C THR A 50 4.50 15.92 11.39
N PRO A 51 3.87 17.01 11.87
CA PRO A 51 2.92 17.78 11.06
C PRO A 51 3.48 18.24 9.72
N ALA A 52 4.76 18.64 9.68
CA ALA A 52 5.43 19.06 8.46
C ALA A 52 5.58 17.92 7.44
N GLN A 53 5.84 16.70 7.89
CA GLN A 53 5.91 15.52 7.01
C GLN A 53 4.54 15.16 6.43
N ILE A 54 3.48 15.26 7.25
CA ILE A 54 2.10 15.05 6.78
C ILE A 54 1.70 16.12 5.76
N GLU A 55 2.00 17.38 6.03
CA GLU A 55 1.77 18.48 5.09
C GLU A 55 2.53 18.25 3.77
N PHE A 56 3.81 17.84 3.85
CA PHE A 56 4.59 17.52 2.66
C PHE A 56 3.95 16.39 1.85
N PHE A 57 3.51 15.32 2.50
CA PHE A 57 2.82 14.22 1.84
C PHE A 57 1.54 14.69 1.13
N GLU A 58 0.67 15.43 1.84
CA GLU A 58 -0.61 15.90 1.29
C GLU A 58 -0.42 16.92 0.16
N ALA A 59 0.62 17.77 0.23
CA ALA A 59 0.86 18.82 -0.75
C ALA A 59 1.65 18.34 -1.98
N ARG A 60 2.58 17.39 -1.81
CA ARG A 60 3.57 17.01 -2.84
C ARG A 60 3.38 15.59 -3.38
N ILE A 61 3.02 14.65 -2.52
CA ILE A 61 3.01 13.22 -2.87
C ILE A 61 1.61 12.75 -3.28
N ARG A 62 0.62 12.96 -2.41
CA ARG A 62 -0.76 12.49 -2.64
C ARG A 62 -1.37 12.98 -3.96
N PRO A 63 -1.19 14.25 -4.40
CA PRO A 63 -1.77 14.71 -5.65
C PRO A 63 -1.20 13.98 -6.86
N VAL A 64 0.09 13.62 -6.82
CA VAL A 64 0.75 12.88 -7.90
C VAL A 64 0.30 11.42 -7.90
N LEU A 65 0.23 10.78 -6.72
CA LEU A 65 -0.33 9.44 -6.61
C LEU A 65 -1.77 9.37 -7.18
N ALA A 66 -2.59 10.37 -6.88
CA ALA A 66 -3.95 10.45 -7.37
C ALA A 66 -4.06 10.59 -8.89
N GLN A 67 -3.22 11.43 -9.48
CA GLN A 67 -3.25 11.72 -10.92
C GLN A 67 -2.57 10.63 -11.76
N GLU A 68 -1.42 10.13 -11.31
CA GLU A 68 -0.51 9.33 -12.14
C GLU A 68 -0.52 7.83 -11.79
N CYS A 69 -1.01 7.46 -10.59
CA CYS A 69 -0.87 6.09 -10.09
C CYS A 69 -2.21 5.37 -9.89
N TYR A 70 -3.25 6.05 -9.37
CA TYR A 70 -4.47 5.37 -8.92
C TYR A 70 -5.29 4.72 -10.03
N GLU A 71 -5.18 5.14 -11.29
CA GLU A 71 -5.87 4.46 -12.39
C GLU A 71 -5.49 2.95 -12.44
N CYS A 72 -4.24 2.63 -12.08
CA CYS A 72 -3.72 1.27 -12.11
C CYS A 72 -3.44 0.67 -10.73
N HIS A 73 -3.10 1.47 -9.71
CA HIS A 73 -2.63 1.02 -8.40
C HIS A 73 -3.50 1.55 -7.25
N SER A 74 -4.81 1.33 -7.33
CA SER A 74 -5.77 1.66 -6.27
C SER A 74 -6.86 0.60 -6.19
N GLU A 75 -7.63 0.62 -5.10
CA GLU A 75 -8.69 -0.35 -4.84
C GLU A 75 -9.78 -0.30 -5.93
N SER A 76 -10.07 0.89 -6.47
CA SER A 76 -11.03 1.06 -7.58
C SER A 76 -10.38 1.08 -8.98
N GLY A 77 -9.05 0.93 -9.05
CA GLY A 77 -8.30 0.93 -10.30
C GLY A 77 -8.14 -0.47 -10.90
N LYS A 78 -7.26 -0.59 -11.90
CA LYS A 78 -6.97 -1.86 -12.60
C LYS A 78 -6.14 -2.86 -11.76
N ARG A 79 -5.74 -2.49 -10.53
CA ARG A 79 -4.89 -3.27 -9.59
C ARG A 79 -3.73 -4.00 -10.27
N LYS A 80 -2.91 -3.27 -11.02
CA LYS A 80 -1.77 -3.86 -11.73
C LYS A 80 -0.70 -4.32 -10.75
N GLY A 81 -0.24 -5.56 -10.94
CA GLY A 81 0.79 -6.17 -10.11
C GLY A 81 0.40 -6.32 -8.64
N GLY A 82 -0.89 -6.42 -8.33
CA GLY A 82 -1.39 -6.56 -6.95
C GLY A 82 -1.16 -5.35 -6.04
N LEU A 83 -0.56 -4.26 -6.55
CA LEU A 83 -0.12 -3.13 -5.74
C LEU A 83 -1.22 -2.07 -5.56
N LEU A 84 -1.41 -1.65 -4.30
CA LEU A 84 -2.29 -0.55 -3.91
C LEU A 84 -1.46 0.62 -3.35
N LEU A 85 -1.66 1.84 -3.86
CA LEU A 85 -0.96 3.05 -3.43
C LEU A 85 -1.91 4.10 -2.82
N ASP A 86 -3.21 3.81 -2.78
CA ASP A 86 -4.27 4.69 -2.30
C ASP A 86 -4.43 4.68 -0.77
N SER A 87 -3.70 3.81 -0.06
CA SER A 87 -3.66 3.77 1.41
C SER A 87 -2.30 3.31 1.94
N ARG A 88 -2.01 3.67 3.20
CA ARG A 88 -0.78 3.24 3.90
C ARG A 88 -0.68 1.72 4.02
N PRO A 89 -1.70 1.00 4.51
CA PRO A 89 -1.64 -0.46 4.58
C PRO A 89 -1.44 -1.11 3.21
N GLY A 90 -2.06 -0.56 2.16
CA GLY A 90 -1.97 -1.10 0.80
C GLY A 90 -0.54 -1.11 0.25
N TRP A 91 0.20 0.01 0.38
CA TRP A 91 1.57 0.03 -0.13
C TRP A 91 2.56 -0.69 0.78
N GLN A 92 2.24 -0.82 2.08
CA GLN A 92 3.01 -1.63 3.04
C GLN A 92 2.90 -3.13 2.77
N GLU A 93 1.75 -3.61 2.32
CA GLU A 93 1.57 -4.98 1.84
C GLU A 93 2.44 -5.25 0.61
N GLY A 94 2.57 -4.25 -0.28
CA GLY A 94 3.35 -4.33 -1.50
C GLY A 94 2.53 -4.88 -2.67
N GLY A 95 3.20 -5.51 -3.64
CA GLY A 95 2.55 -6.14 -4.77
C GLY A 95 3.19 -7.48 -5.11
N ASP A 96 2.83 -8.04 -6.27
CA ASP A 96 3.28 -9.35 -6.74
C ASP A 96 4.81 -9.45 -6.89
N SER A 97 5.48 -8.30 -7.06
CA SER A 97 6.95 -8.18 -7.16
C SER A 97 7.63 -7.89 -5.82
N GLY A 98 6.90 -7.92 -4.70
CA GLY A 98 7.39 -7.62 -3.36
C GLY A 98 7.13 -6.17 -2.93
N PRO A 99 7.90 -5.65 -1.96
CA PRO A 99 7.71 -4.31 -1.41
C PRO A 99 7.92 -3.23 -2.49
N ALA A 100 6.90 -2.40 -2.73
CA ALA A 100 7.01 -1.30 -3.67
C ALA A 100 7.79 -0.11 -3.09
N ILE A 101 7.60 0.13 -1.79
CA ILE A 101 8.24 1.21 -1.02
C ILE A 101 8.99 0.57 0.15
N VAL A 102 10.25 0.94 0.31
CA VAL A 102 11.10 0.57 1.44
C VAL A 102 11.34 1.85 2.25
N PRO A 103 10.61 2.07 3.36
CA PRO A 103 10.80 3.25 4.20
C PRO A 103 12.25 3.42 4.65
N GLY A 104 12.82 4.60 4.44
CA GLY A 104 14.21 4.92 4.74
C GLY A 104 15.21 4.59 3.62
N ASP A 105 14.79 3.85 2.58
CA ASP A 105 15.66 3.46 1.46
C ASP A 105 14.96 3.67 0.11
N ALA A 106 15.09 4.89 -0.40
CA ALA A 106 14.57 5.25 -1.72
C ALA A 106 15.24 4.48 -2.87
N ALA A 107 16.53 4.14 -2.74
CA ALA A 107 17.28 3.47 -3.81
C ALA A 107 16.81 2.02 -4.02
N SER A 108 16.53 1.31 -2.92
CA SER A 108 16.00 -0.06 -2.95
C SER A 108 14.49 -0.13 -3.25
N SER A 109 13.78 1.00 -3.24
CA SER A 109 12.33 1.03 -3.49
C SER A 109 12.00 0.84 -4.98
N LEU A 110 11.21 -0.19 -5.31
CA LEU A 110 10.76 -0.46 -6.68
C LEU A 110 9.96 0.70 -7.27
N LEU A 111 9.21 1.43 -6.45
CA LEU A 111 8.47 2.62 -6.89
C LEU A 111 9.42 3.64 -7.53
N ILE A 112 10.53 3.97 -6.88
CA ILE A 112 11.53 4.91 -7.39
C ILE A 112 12.17 4.40 -8.68
N GLN A 113 12.56 3.13 -8.71
CA GLN A 113 13.12 2.52 -9.91
C GLN A 113 12.15 2.59 -11.09
N SER A 114 10.85 2.39 -10.81
CA SER A 114 9.80 2.39 -11.82
C SER A 114 9.50 3.77 -12.40
N ILE A 115 9.45 4.82 -11.57
CA ILE A 115 9.20 6.19 -12.03
C ILE A 115 10.44 6.86 -12.62
N ARG A 116 11.64 6.38 -12.25
CA ARG A 116 12.90 6.77 -12.89
C ARG A 116 13.11 6.11 -14.25
N HIS A 117 12.32 5.08 -14.57
CA HIS A 117 12.51 4.23 -15.74
C HIS A 117 13.89 3.56 -15.72
N ALA A 118 14.31 3.06 -14.56
CA ALA A 118 15.62 2.45 -14.36
C ALA A 118 15.77 1.14 -15.15
N HIS A 119 14.65 0.41 -15.35
CA HIS A 119 14.57 -0.83 -16.11
C HIS A 119 13.55 -0.68 -17.24
N SER A 120 13.79 -1.30 -18.39
CA SER A 120 12.94 -1.16 -19.58
C SER A 120 11.59 -1.87 -19.47
N ASP A 121 11.51 -2.91 -18.65
CA ASP A 121 10.32 -3.73 -18.41
C ASP A 121 9.43 -3.17 -17.28
N LEU A 122 9.97 -2.25 -16.47
CA LEU A 122 9.34 -1.74 -15.26
C LEU A 122 9.33 -0.21 -15.27
N GLN A 123 8.59 0.36 -16.23
CA GLN A 123 8.43 1.80 -16.41
C GLN A 123 7.02 2.26 -16.05
N MET A 124 6.93 3.27 -15.18
CA MET A 124 5.67 3.90 -14.83
C MET A 124 5.72 5.42 -15.08
N PRO A 125 4.64 6.02 -15.59
CA PRO A 125 3.40 5.38 -16.06
C PRO A 125 3.58 4.63 -17.40
N LYS A 126 3.00 3.42 -17.55
CA LYS A 126 3.25 2.51 -18.71
C LYS A 126 2.91 3.09 -20.09
N ASN A 127 1.98 4.04 -20.14
CA ASN A 127 1.58 4.76 -21.37
C ASN A 127 1.69 6.28 -21.19
N GLY A 128 2.47 6.73 -20.20
CA GLY A 128 2.60 8.15 -19.87
C GLY A 128 4.02 8.65 -20.10
N ALA A 129 4.18 9.97 -20.06
CA ALA A 129 5.50 10.57 -19.98
C ALA A 129 6.15 10.22 -18.64
N LYS A 130 7.48 10.17 -18.63
CA LYS A 130 8.24 10.11 -17.39
C LYS A 130 7.93 11.34 -16.53
N LEU A 131 7.81 11.13 -15.22
CA LEU A 131 7.56 12.22 -14.27
C LEU A 131 8.70 13.24 -14.26
N ASP A 132 8.36 14.49 -13.93
CA ASP A 132 9.33 15.56 -13.75
C ASP A 132 10.38 15.20 -12.69
N VAL A 133 11.62 15.63 -12.90
CA VAL A 133 12.74 15.32 -12.00
C VAL A 133 12.51 15.83 -10.57
N ASN A 134 11.79 16.95 -10.40
CA ASN A 134 11.47 17.48 -9.07
C ASN A 134 10.40 16.63 -8.38
N ILE A 135 9.44 16.08 -9.13
CA ILE A 135 8.45 15.15 -8.60
C ILE A 135 9.16 13.89 -8.12
N ILE A 136 10.05 13.32 -8.93
CA ILE A 136 10.84 12.15 -8.54
C ILE A 136 11.65 12.45 -7.27
N ALA A 137 12.30 13.61 -7.19
CA ALA A 137 13.05 14.02 -6.00
C ALA A 137 12.16 14.15 -4.75
N ASP A 138 10.93 14.64 -4.89
CA ASP A 138 9.96 14.69 -3.78
C ASP A 138 9.62 13.29 -3.27
N PHE A 139 9.40 12.32 -4.18
CA PHE A 139 9.17 10.91 -3.80
C PHE A 139 10.38 10.30 -3.08
N GLU A 140 11.59 10.57 -3.57
CA GLU A 140 12.81 10.06 -2.93
C GLU A 140 12.99 10.61 -1.54
N ARG A 141 12.78 11.91 -1.37
CA ARG A 141 12.79 12.56 -0.07
C ARG A 141 11.77 11.94 0.86
N TRP A 142 10.52 11.82 0.41
CA TRP A 142 9.42 11.24 1.19
C TRP A 142 9.75 9.82 1.67
N ILE A 143 10.26 8.97 0.78
CA ILE A 143 10.62 7.59 1.13
C ILE A 143 11.82 7.56 2.09
N THR A 144 12.84 8.39 1.85
CA THR A 144 14.01 8.51 2.73
C THR A 144 13.62 8.98 4.13
N GLU A 145 12.61 9.84 4.26
CA GLU A 145 12.04 10.29 5.54
C GLU A 145 11.13 9.24 6.22
N GLY A 146 11.05 8.01 5.68
CA GLY A 146 10.28 6.91 6.25
C GLY A 146 8.88 6.74 5.66
N ALA A 147 8.61 7.33 4.49
CA ALA A 147 7.31 7.35 3.83
C ALA A 147 6.11 7.70 4.75
N PRO A 148 6.12 8.85 5.47
CA PRO A 148 4.99 9.27 6.29
C PRO A 148 3.70 9.44 5.46
N ASP A 149 2.62 8.76 5.84
CA ASP A 149 1.37 8.74 5.05
C ASP A 149 0.13 8.66 5.94
N PRO A 150 -0.68 9.71 6.18
CA PRO A 150 -1.78 9.68 7.14
C PRO A 150 -2.96 8.76 6.79
N ARG A 151 -2.94 8.05 5.65
CA ARG A 151 -4.08 7.27 5.14
C ARG A 151 -4.12 5.85 5.70
N ASP A 152 -4.49 5.71 6.97
CA ASP A 152 -4.53 4.42 7.67
C ASP A 152 -5.63 3.46 7.18
N THR A 153 -6.59 3.93 6.39
CA THR A 153 -7.66 3.12 5.81
C THR A 153 -7.77 3.37 4.32
N ALA A 154 -8.10 2.31 3.56
CA ALA A 154 -8.44 2.45 2.15
C ALA A 154 -9.61 3.42 1.96
N PRO A 155 -9.55 4.34 0.98
CA PRO A 155 -10.66 5.22 0.69
C PRO A 155 -11.84 4.41 0.13
N THR A 156 -13.07 4.86 0.40
CA THR A 156 -14.23 4.33 -0.31
C THR A 156 -14.14 4.68 -1.81
N PRO A 157 -14.82 3.93 -2.70
CA PRO A 157 -14.92 4.31 -4.11
C PRO A 157 -15.42 5.74 -4.33
N GLU A 158 -16.29 6.24 -3.44
CA GLU A 158 -16.77 7.63 -3.39
C GLU A 158 -15.67 8.63 -3.07
N GLN A 159 -14.81 8.33 -2.09
CA GLN A 159 -13.71 9.21 -1.71
C GLN A 159 -12.64 9.23 -2.79
N LEU A 160 -12.32 8.06 -3.35
CA LEU A 160 -11.31 7.93 -4.38
C LEU A 160 -11.71 8.67 -5.67
N ARG A 161 -12.96 8.52 -6.14
CA ARG A 161 -13.44 9.30 -7.30
C ARG A 161 -13.43 10.80 -7.03
N ALA A 162 -13.71 11.22 -5.79
CA ALA A 162 -13.73 12.63 -5.46
C ALA A 162 -12.33 13.25 -5.54
N ASP A 163 -11.28 12.44 -5.42
CA ASP A 163 -9.88 12.87 -5.50
C ASP A 163 -9.30 12.73 -6.93
N THR A 164 -9.85 11.87 -7.79
CA THR A 164 -9.36 11.64 -9.17
C THR A 164 -10.19 12.27 -10.28
N ASP A 165 -11.51 12.44 -10.10
CA ASP A 165 -12.39 12.99 -11.13
C ASP A 165 -12.26 14.52 -11.23
N TRP A 166 -11.96 15.01 -12.44
CA TRP A 166 -11.78 16.44 -12.67
C TRP A 166 -13.02 17.27 -12.32
N ASN A 167 -14.22 16.77 -12.63
CA ASN A 167 -15.43 17.52 -12.32
C ASN A 167 -15.65 17.59 -10.81
N ALA A 168 -15.47 16.50 -10.08
CA ALA A 168 -15.57 16.46 -8.62
C ALA A 168 -14.53 17.39 -7.96
N VAL A 169 -13.27 17.35 -8.41
CA VAL A 169 -12.21 18.25 -7.93
C VAL A 169 -12.55 19.71 -8.21
N LEU A 170 -13.00 20.03 -9.42
CA LEU A 170 -13.42 21.37 -9.81
C LEU A 170 -14.59 21.88 -8.97
N GLN A 171 -15.64 21.05 -8.77
CA GLN A 171 -16.80 21.43 -7.95
C GLN A 171 -16.41 21.70 -6.49
N ARG A 172 -15.48 20.91 -5.93
CA ARG A 172 -14.94 21.15 -4.58
C ARG A 172 -14.17 22.47 -4.52
N ARG A 173 -13.29 22.73 -5.50
CA ARG A 173 -12.49 23.97 -5.54
C ARG A 173 -13.34 25.22 -5.73
N LYS A 174 -14.45 25.13 -6.47
CA LYS A 174 -15.41 26.24 -6.60
C LYS A 174 -16.00 26.70 -5.27
N GLN A 175 -15.97 25.87 -4.23
CA GLN A 175 -16.45 26.21 -2.89
C GLN A 175 -15.40 26.97 -2.05
N TRP A 176 -14.16 27.09 -2.52
CA TRP A 176 -13.14 27.86 -1.80
C TRP A 176 -13.50 29.34 -1.74
N TRP A 177 -13.11 29.96 -0.63
CA TRP A 177 -13.40 31.37 -0.34
C TRP A 177 -13.05 32.32 -1.48
N CYS A 178 -11.90 32.12 -2.14
CA CYS A 178 -11.44 32.96 -3.24
C CYS A 178 -12.31 32.88 -4.51
N PHE A 179 -13.14 31.84 -4.64
CA PHE A 179 -14.08 31.67 -5.75
C PHE A 179 -15.53 32.00 -5.37
N GLN A 180 -15.79 32.38 -4.11
CA GLN A 180 -17.12 32.84 -3.71
C GLN A 180 -17.34 34.30 -4.15
N PRO A 181 -18.55 34.67 -4.60
CA PRO A 181 -18.90 36.07 -4.80
C PRO A 181 -18.67 36.87 -3.52
N LEU A 182 -18.07 38.05 -3.65
CA LEU A 182 -17.89 38.96 -2.51
C LEU A 182 -19.27 39.30 -1.92
N GLN A 183 -19.46 38.98 -0.64
CA GLN A 183 -20.62 39.46 0.10
C GLN A 183 -20.39 40.92 0.44
N THR A 184 -21.06 41.84 -0.27
CA THR A 184 -21.07 43.25 0.10
C THR A 184 -21.91 43.40 1.38
N GLN A 185 -21.25 43.50 2.53
CA GLN A 185 -21.95 43.99 3.71
C GLN A 185 -22.19 45.50 3.54
N PRO A 186 -23.42 46.01 3.75
CA PRO A 186 -23.65 47.44 3.79
C PRO A 186 -22.75 48.05 4.88
N PRO A 187 -22.23 49.28 4.66
CA PRO A 187 -21.35 49.92 5.62
C PRO A 187 -22.02 49.96 7.00
N ALA A 188 -21.24 49.66 8.05
CA ALA A 188 -21.72 49.75 9.42
C ALA A 188 -22.32 51.14 9.65
N LYS A 189 -23.53 51.18 10.22
CA LYS A 189 -24.17 52.45 10.58
C LYS A 189 -23.23 53.20 11.53
N PRO A 190 -22.95 54.50 11.29
CA PRO A 190 -22.13 55.28 12.21
C PRO A 190 -22.71 55.19 13.62
N LEU A 191 -21.84 54.99 14.62
CA LEU A 191 -22.25 55.13 16.01
C LEU A 191 -22.75 56.54 16.22
N SER A 192 -23.98 56.68 16.72
CA SER A 192 -24.54 57.96 17.11
C SER A 192 -23.61 58.63 18.13
N PRO A 193 -23.38 59.95 18.05
CA PRO A 193 -22.50 60.69 18.96
C PRO A 193 -22.98 60.65 20.41
#